data_AF-A0AA41RXH0-F1
#
_entry.id   AF-A0AA41RXH0-F1
#
_cell.length_a   1.000
_cell.length_b   1.000
_cell.length_c   1.000
_cell.angle_alpha   90.00
_cell.angle_beta   90.00
_cell.angle_gamma   90.00
#
_symmetry.space_group_name_H-M   'P 1'
#
loop_
_entity.id
_entity.type
_entity.pdbx_description
1 polymer ?
#
loop_
_entity_poly.entity_id
_entity_poly.type
_entity_poly.pdbx_seq_one_letter_code
_entity_poly.pdbx_strand_id
1 'polypeptide(L)'
;KQSIQWITVTVKHPQPTQDDWIALFSPAIFNASTYEPITGKLKYLTPLLATAPIKYKFANESNPDYVITGLGSLKFRLINQRYDFAFGLFSGGLAKPMLVATSNKISFANPKAPLYPRLALGKSWDEMTVTWTSGYDINEAIPFVKWGLSGEAKPKTRSPAGTLTFTQTSMCGPPARTVGWREPGFFHTSFLKNLWPNQKYTYKLGHQLTDGTYVWSKLYTFTAPPYPGQNSLQRVVIFGDTGKAERDGSNEYQNYQPGSLNTTDTLVKDLANYDIVFHIGDMSYANGFLSQWDQFTEMIEPIASVVPYMVA
;
A
#
# COMPACT_ATOMS: atom_id res chain seq x y z
N LYS A 1 2.72 -14.85 -5.95
CA LYS A 1 1.28 -14.53 -6.09
C LYS A 1 1.17 -13.06 -6.48
N GLN A 2 0.27 -12.72 -7.40
CA GLN A 2 0.09 -11.33 -7.85
C GLN A 2 -0.49 -10.49 -6.70
N SER A 3 0.24 -9.43 -6.32
CA SER A 3 -0.21 -8.40 -5.39
C SER A 3 -0.90 -7.23 -6.10
N ILE A 4 -0.94 -7.25 -7.44
CA ILE A 4 -1.47 -6.19 -8.29
C ILE A 4 -2.33 -6.83 -9.39
N GLN A 5 -3.47 -6.22 -9.71
CA GLN A 5 -4.33 -6.62 -10.83
C GLN A 5 -4.90 -5.40 -11.56
N TRP A 6 -5.02 -5.50 -12.88
CA TRP A 6 -5.73 -4.52 -13.70
C TRP A 6 -7.17 -4.98 -13.91
N ILE A 7 -8.12 -4.10 -13.62
CA ILE A 7 -9.56 -4.33 -13.76
C ILE A 7 -10.12 -3.30 -14.73
N THR A 8 -10.96 -3.74 -15.66
CA THR A 8 -11.73 -2.86 -16.53
C THR A 8 -13.15 -2.75 -15.98
N VAL A 9 -13.63 -1.53 -15.78
CA VAL A 9 -14.97 -1.22 -15.29
C VAL A 9 -15.74 -0.56 -16.43
N THR A 10 -16.76 -1.26 -16.92
CA THR A 10 -17.69 -0.73 -17.91
C THR A 10 -18.91 -0.13 -17.21
N VAL A 11 -19.30 1.07 -17.63
CA VAL A 11 -20.35 1.86 -16.99
C VAL A 11 -21.44 2.19 -18.00
N LYS A 12 -22.68 2.19 -17.51
CA LYS A 12 -23.86 2.68 -18.22
C LYS A 12 -24.72 3.50 -17.27
N HIS A 13 -24.89 4.80 -17.56
CA HIS A 13 -25.79 5.69 -16.84
C HIS A 13 -26.79 6.31 -17.82
N PRO A 14 -28.11 6.01 -17.73
CA PRO A 14 -29.09 6.56 -18.68
C PRO A 14 -29.27 8.08 -18.64
N GLN A 15 -28.87 8.74 -17.54
CA GLN A 15 -28.97 10.18 -17.35
C GLN A 15 -27.59 10.76 -16.98
N PRO A 16 -26.59 10.63 -17.86
CA PRO A 16 -25.21 10.94 -17.52
C PRO A 16 -25.00 12.43 -17.29
N THR A 17 -24.14 12.76 -16.34
CA THR A 17 -23.69 14.14 -16.10
C THR A 17 -22.18 14.25 -16.20
N GLN A 18 -21.67 15.45 -16.42
CA GLN A 18 -20.22 15.69 -16.58
C GLN A 18 -19.43 15.39 -15.29
N ASP A 19 -20.09 15.43 -14.15
CA ASP A 19 -19.54 15.20 -12.82
C ASP A 19 -19.78 13.77 -12.29
N ASP A 20 -20.28 12.86 -13.14
CA ASP A 20 -20.36 11.43 -12.80
C ASP A 20 -18.96 10.84 -12.57
N TRP A 21 -18.85 9.97 -11.57
CA TRP A 21 -17.57 9.40 -11.16
C TRP A 21 -17.71 7.98 -10.61
N ILE A 22 -16.63 7.22 -10.73
CA ILE A 22 -16.56 5.82 -10.30
C ILE A 22 -15.52 5.69 -9.20
N ALA A 23 -15.94 5.13 -8.08
CA ALA A 23 -15.13 4.99 -6.88
C ALA A 23 -14.89 3.52 -6.56
N LEU A 24 -13.65 3.19 -6.21
CA LEU A 24 -13.27 1.88 -5.70
C LEU A 24 -13.40 1.87 -4.18
N PHE A 25 -14.14 0.90 -3.63
CA PHE A 25 -14.25 0.68 -2.18
C PHE A 25 -13.59 -0.64 -1.78
N SER A 26 -13.02 -0.64 -0.57
CA SER A 26 -12.57 -1.85 0.11
C SER A 26 -12.65 -1.62 1.62
N PRO A 27 -13.54 -2.32 2.34
CA PRO A 27 -14.31 -3.49 1.92
C PRO A 27 -15.37 -3.24 0.83
N ALA A 28 -15.82 -4.29 0.16
CA ALA A 28 -16.78 -4.19 -0.95
C ALA A 28 -18.19 -3.76 -0.51
N ILE A 29 -18.53 -3.95 0.76
CA ILE A 29 -19.76 -3.41 1.37
C ILE A 29 -19.39 -2.04 1.97
N PHE A 30 -19.97 -0.97 1.43
CA PHE A 30 -19.65 0.40 1.83
C PHE A 30 -20.92 1.21 2.11
N ASN A 31 -20.81 2.23 2.97
CA ASN A 31 -21.88 3.17 3.22
C ASN A 31 -21.71 4.38 2.28
N ALA A 32 -22.61 4.49 1.31
CA ALA A 32 -22.63 5.55 0.31
C ALA A 32 -23.34 6.83 0.77
N SER A 33 -23.78 6.90 2.03
CA SER A 33 -24.40 8.10 2.59
C SER A 33 -23.40 9.27 2.60
N THR A 34 -23.91 10.47 2.37
CA THR A 34 -23.10 11.69 2.45
C THR A 34 -22.62 11.92 3.89
N TYR A 35 -21.33 12.20 4.04
CA TYR A 35 -20.75 12.60 5.32
C TYR A 35 -20.85 14.12 5.51
N GLU A 36 -21.47 14.57 6.59
CA GLU A 36 -21.58 15.99 6.92
C GLU A 36 -20.65 16.32 8.12
N PRO A 37 -19.44 16.87 7.88
CA PRO A 37 -18.48 17.18 8.94
C PRO A 37 -18.96 18.33 9.83
N ILE A 38 -18.78 18.18 11.15
CA ILE A 38 -19.14 19.19 12.16
C ILE A 38 -18.34 20.49 11.99
N THR A 39 -17.12 20.41 11.46
CA THR A 39 -16.19 21.54 11.26
C THR A 39 -16.41 22.30 9.95
N GLY A 40 -17.49 21.99 9.21
CA GLY A 40 -17.76 22.54 7.88
C GLY A 40 -17.08 21.77 6.74
N LYS A 41 -17.49 22.05 5.50
CA LYS A 41 -17.05 21.32 4.30
C LYS A 41 -15.61 21.69 3.90
N LEU A 42 -14.63 21.04 4.52
CA LEU A 42 -13.21 21.21 4.21
C LEU A 42 -12.86 20.46 2.93
N LYS A 43 -12.16 21.12 2.00
CA LYS A 43 -11.82 20.57 0.67
C LYS A 43 -11.09 19.22 0.74
N TYR A 44 -10.22 19.04 1.73
CA TYR A 44 -9.43 17.80 1.89
C TYR A 44 -10.27 16.57 2.31
N LEU A 45 -11.53 16.77 2.73
CA LEU A 45 -12.48 15.69 3.08
C LEU A 45 -13.35 15.26 1.89
N THR A 46 -13.18 15.87 0.71
CA THR A 46 -13.97 15.57 -0.49
C THR A 46 -13.33 14.40 -1.25
N PRO A 47 -14.10 13.37 -1.70
CA PRO A 47 -15.56 13.25 -1.65
C PRO A 47 -16.14 13.00 -0.25
N LEU A 48 -17.28 13.62 0.04
CA LEU A 48 -17.93 13.55 1.36
C LEU A 48 -18.78 12.28 1.51
N LEU A 49 -18.14 11.13 1.74
CA LEU A 49 -18.79 9.83 1.94
C LEU A 49 -18.53 9.27 3.34
N ALA A 50 -19.52 8.56 3.90
CA ALA A 50 -19.39 7.87 5.19
C ALA A 50 -18.36 6.73 5.15
N THR A 51 -18.12 6.15 3.97
CA THR A 51 -16.98 5.27 3.71
C THR A 51 -16.06 5.95 2.69
N ALA A 52 -14.83 6.29 3.08
CA ALA A 52 -13.86 6.83 2.14
C ALA A 52 -13.54 5.78 1.04
N PRO A 53 -13.71 6.11 -0.25
CA PRO A 53 -13.20 5.25 -1.32
C PRO A 53 -11.67 5.16 -1.25
N ILE A 54 -11.14 4.05 -1.75
CA ILE A 54 -9.69 3.85 -1.92
C ILE A 54 -9.14 4.86 -2.91
N LYS A 55 -9.85 5.03 -4.03
CA LYS A 55 -9.56 5.95 -5.13
C LYS A 55 -10.76 6.06 -6.06
N TYR A 56 -10.72 6.98 -7.00
CA TYR A 56 -11.81 7.20 -7.95
C TYR A 56 -11.33 7.84 -9.26
N LYS A 57 -12.21 7.83 -10.28
CA LYS A 57 -12.01 8.48 -11.58
C LYS A 57 -13.32 9.09 -12.06
N PHE A 58 -13.26 10.13 -12.88
CA PHE A 58 -14.45 10.64 -13.55
C PHE A 58 -14.86 9.72 -14.70
N ALA A 59 -16.17 9.54 -14.89
CA ALA A 59 -16.72 8.62 -15.87
C ALA A 59 -16.37 9.00 -17.33
N ASN A 60 -16.17 10.30 -17.57
CA ASN A 60 -15.83 10.87 -18.88
C ASN A 60 -14.33 10.75 -19.25
N GLU A 61 -13.44 10.30 -18.36
CA GLU A 61 -11.99 10.21 -18.64
C GLU A 61 -11.66 9.27 -19.81
N SER A 62 -12.47 8.22 -20.01
CA SER A 62 -12.26 7.22 -21.09
C SER A 62 -13.08 7.48 -22.35
N ASN A 63 -14.11 8.32 -22.28
CA ASN A 63 -15.03 8.57 -23.37
C ASN A 63 -15.47 10.04 -23.35
N PRO A 64 -15.04 10.88 -24.31
CA PRO A 64 -15.48 12.28 -24.38
C PRO A 64 -16.99 12.40 -24.62
N ASP A 65 -17.62 11.39 -25.23
CA ASP A 65 -19.06 11.34 -25.50
C ASP A 65 -19.87 10.70 -24.34
N TYR A 66 -19.26 10.52 -23.16
CA TYR A 66 -19.95 9.95 -21.99
C TYR A 66 -21.24 10.69 -21.66
N VAL A 67 -21.24 12.03 -21.73
CA VAL A 67 -22.43 12.85 -21.42
C VAL A 67 -23.57 12.71 -22.43
N ILE A 68 -23.29 12.13 -23.61
CA ILE A 68 -24.31 11.84 -24.64
C ILE A 68 -24.76 10.39 -24.56
N THR A 69 -23.78 9.47 -24.41
CA THR A 69 -24.01 8.02 -24.52
C THR A 69 -24.34 7.35 -23.19
N GLY A 70 -23.87 7.94 -22.08
CA GLY A 70 -23.87 7.33 -20.76
C GLY A 70 -22.92 6.14 -20.62
N LEU A 71 -22.07 5.88 -21.61
CA LEU A 71 -21.20 4.71 -21.66
C LEU A 71 -19.74 5.09 -21.39
N GLY A 72 -19.10 4.36 -20.47
CA GLY A 72 -17.69 4.56 -20.13
C GLY A 72 -16.97 3.23 -19.90
N SER A 73 -15.65 3.21 -20.07
CA SER A 73 -14.82 2.03 -19.81
C SER A 73 -13.46 2.43 -19.23
N LEU A 74 -13.34 2.36 -17.91
CA LEU A 74 -12.15 2.79 -17.18
C LEU A 74 -11.31 1.59 -16.73
N LYS A 75 -9.98 1.75 -16.74
CA LYS A 75 -9.05 0.78 -16.18
C LYS A 75 -8.54 1.24 -14.81
N PHE A 76 -8.58 0.34 -13.84
CA PHE A 76 -8.06 0.52 -12.50
C PHE A 76 -6.99 -0.52 -12.20
N ARG A 77 -5.87 -0.08 -11.62
CA ARG A 77 -4.80 -0.92 -11.07
C ARG A 77 -5.05 -1.11 -9.58
N LEU A 78 -5.51 -2.28 -9.17
CA LEU A 78 -5.74 -2.60 -7.77
C LEU A 78 -4.50 -3.21 -7.15
N ILE A 79 -4.25 -2.88 -5.88
CA ILE A 79 -3.25 -3.55 -5.04
C ILE A 79 -3.95 -4.42 -4.01
N ASN A 80 -3.32 -5.51 -3.61
CA ASN A 80 -3.83 -6.37 -2.55
C ASN A 80 -3.51 -5.73 -1.20
N GLN A 81 -4.53 -5.20 -0.57
CA GLN A 81 -4.44 -4.53 0.73
C GLN A 81 -5.48 -5.12 1.69
N ARG A 82 -5.66 -6.45 1.64
CA ARG A 82 -6.71 -7.21 2.36
C ARG A 82 -8.09 -6.95 1.78
N TYR A 83 -9.11 -7.57 2.39
CA TYR A 83 -10.52 -7.45 2.03
C TYR A 83 -10.86 -7.68 0.54
N ASP A 84 -12.14 -7.60 0.23
CA ASP A 84 -12.67 -7.55 -1.12
C ASP A 84 -12.86 -6.09 -1.58
N PHE A 85 -13.26 -5.93 -2.84
CA PHE A 85 -13.51 -4.65 -3.49
C PHE A 85 -14.86 -4.64 -4.22
N ALA A 86 -15.44 -3.45 -4.33
CA ALA A 86 -16.53 -3.16 -5.26
C ALA A 86 -16.37 -1.73 -5.80
N PHE A 87 -17.00 -1.45 -6.94
CA PHE A 87 -17.08 -0.12 -7.50
C PHE A 87 -18.47 0.47 -7.27
N GLY A 88 -18.53 1.75 -6.95
CA GLY A 88 -19.76 2.55 -6.96
C GLY A 88 -19.70 3.59 -8.06
N LEU A 89 -20.77 3.70 -8.86
CA LEU A 89 -21.01 4.82 -9.77
C LEU A 89 -21.81 5.88 -9.02
N PHE A 90 -21.37 7.14 -9.11
CA PHE A 90 -22.01 8.27 -8.46
C PHE A 90 -22.28 9.40 -9.45
N SER A 91 -23.37 10.13 -9.20
CA SER A 91 -23.70 11.42 -9.80
C SER A 91 -23.67 12.54 -8.75
N GLY A 92 -23.91 13.79 -9.16
CA GLY A 92 -23.94 14.96 -8.25
C GLY A 92 -22.55 15.42 -7.78
N GLY A 93 -21.50 14.93 -8.43
CA GLY A 93 -20.11 15.30 -8.18
C GLY A 93 -19.60 14.83 -6.82
N LEU A 94 -18.43 15.33 -6.44
CA LEU A 94 -17.75 14.89 -5.21
C LEU A 94 -18.33 15.55 -3.93
N ALA A 95 -19.02 16.69 -4.08
CA ALA A 95 -19.52 17.49 -2.96
C ALA A 95 -20.90 17.02 -2.45
N LYS A 96 -21.73 16.45 -3.33
CA LYS A 96 -23.05 15.89 -3.01
C LYS A 96 -23.24 14.55 -3.74
N PRO A 97 -22.38 13.56 -3.46
CA PRO A 97 -22.37 12.33 -4.23
C PRO A 97 -23.66 11.53 -4.01
N MET A 98 -24.27 11.10 -5.11
CA MET A 98 -25.46 10.26 -5.13
C MET A 98 -25.13 8.92 -5.77
N LEU A 99 -25.27 7.82 -5.03
CA LEU A 99 -25.00 6.49 -5.56
C LEU A 99 -26.04 6.12 -6.63
N VAL A 100 -25.56 5.79 -7.81
CA VAL A 100 -26.37 5.36 -8.96
C VAL A 100 -26.39 3.84 -9.09
N ALA A 101 -25.22 3.19 -8.98
CA ALA A 101 -25.08 1.76 -9.15
C ALA A 101 -23.86 1.20 -8.41
N THR A 102 -23.88 -0.10 -8.14
CA THR A 102 -22.74 -0.85 -7.58
C THR A 102 -22.35 -2.01 -8.49
N SER A 103 -21.05 -2.33 -8.54
CA SER A 103 -20.57 -3.51 -9.27
C SER A 103 -20.74 -4.80 -8.45
N ASN A 104 -20.47 -5.94 -9.10
CA ASN A 104 -20.17 -7.17 -8.38
C ASN A 104 -18.92 -7.00 -7.50
N LYS A 105 -18.81 -7.85 -6.47
CA LYS A 105 -17.61 -7.93 -5.63
C LYS A 105 -16.48 -8.63 -6.37
N ILE A 106 -15.26 -8.18 -6.12
CA ILE A 106 -14.02 -8.81 -6.60
C ILE A 106 -13.02 -8.94 -5.46
N SER A 107 -12.13 -9.93 -5.52
CA SER A 107 -11.13 -10.14 -4.48
C SER A 107 -9.88 -10.81 -5.03
N PHE A 108 -8.73 -10.55 -4.41
CA PHE A 108 -7.51 -11.28 -4.70
C PHE A 108 -7.65 -12.73 -4.25
N ALA A 109 -6.96 -13.66 -4.92
CA ALA A 109 -7.02 -15.09 -4.56
C ALA A 109 -6.58 -15.38 -3.11
N ASN A 110 -5.73 -14.53 -2.52
CA ASN A 110 -5.50 -14.52 -1.08
C ASN A 110 -5.35 -13.07 -0.61
N PRO A 111 -6.42 -12.44 -0.09
CA PRO A 111 -6.37 -11.07 0.42
C PRO A 111 -5.43 -10.92 1.61
N LYS A 112 -5.19 -12.00 2.37
CA LYS A 112 -4.39 -11.98 3.60
C LYS A 112 -2.89 -12.19 3.37
N ALA A 113 -2.45 -12.32 2.10
CA ALA A 113 -1.08 -12.65 1.77
C ALA A 113 -0.05 -11.71 2.43
N PRO A 114 1.15 -12.20 2.79
CA PRO A 114 2.24 -11.35 3.29
C PRO A 114 2.85 -10.53 2.16
N LEU A 115 2.74 -9.20 2.25
CA LEU A 115 3.06 -8.26 1.18
C LEU A 115 3.87 -7.05 1.67
N TYR A 116 4.49 -6.38 0.69
CA TYR A 116 5.16 -5.08 0.83
C TYR A 116 6.22 -5.06 1.95
N PRO A 117 7.22 -5.99 1.93
CA PRO A 117 8.29 -5.94 2.91
C PRO A 117 9.14 -4.67 2.73
N ARG A 118 9.55 -4.12 3.86
CA ARG A 118 10.44 -2.98 3.98
C ARG A 118 11.55 -3.30 4.96
N LEU A 119 12.78 -3.04 4.53
CA LEU A 119 13.99 -3.22 5.29
C LEU A 119 14.30 -1.95 6.07
N ALA A 120 14.79 -2.12 7.28
CA ALA A 120 15.42 -1.05 8.05
C ALA A 120 16.60 -1.62 8.84
N LEU A 121 17.65 -0.82 8.99
CA LEU A 121 18.78 -1.19 9.83
C LEU A 121 18.30 -1.45 11.27
N GLY A 122 18.81 -2.52 11.87
CA GLY A 122 18.47 -2.90 13.23
C GLY A 122 19.22 -2.09 14.28
N LYS A 123 19.19 -2.59 15.52
CA LYS A 123 19.87 -1.93 16.66
C LYS A 123 21.39 -2.09 16.65
N SER A 124 21.91 -2.99 15.82
CA SER A 124 23.33 -3.30 15.68
C SER A 124 23.70 -3.36 14.20
N TRP A 125 24.98 -3.14 13.89
CA TRP A 125 25.46 -3.05 12.51
C TRP A 125 25.22 -4.33 11.70
N ASP A 126 25.17 -5.48 12.36
CA ASP A 126 24.96 -6.81 11.80
C ASP A 126 23.50 -7.29 11.93
N GLU A 127 22.56 -6.36 12.10
CA GLU A 127 21.12 -6.62 12.20
C GLU A 127 20.34 -5.88 11.11
N MET A 128 19.52 -6.63 10.36
CA MET A 128 18.52 -6.09 9.43
C MET A 128 17.12 -6.46 9.92
N THR A 129 16.21 -5.50 9.94
CA THR A 129 14.80 -5.78 10.19
C THR A 129 14.06 -5.97 8.87
N VAL A 130 13.14 -6.94 8.83
CA VAL A 130 12.19 -7.10 7.74
C VAL A 130 10.80 -6.87 8.31
N THR A 131 10.15 -5.79 7.92
CA THR A 131 8.77 -5.50 8.32
C THR A 131 7.84 -5.68 7.12
N TRP A 132 6.73 -6.40 7.27
CA TRP A 132 5.74 -6.59 6.21
C TRP A 132 4.31 -6.51 6.74
N THR A 133 3.33 -6.44 5.83
CA THR A 133 1.91 -6.40 6.19
C THR A 133 1.21 -7.69 5.75
N SER A 134 0.28 -8.21 6.54
CA SER A 134 -0.59 -9.32 6.14
C SER A 134 -1.98 -9.21 6.76
N GLY A 135 -2.88 -10.11 6.38
CA GLY A 135 -4.19 -10.22 7.04
C GLY A 135 -4.23 -11.22 8.19
N TYR A 136 -3.15 -11.94 8.48
CA TYR A 136 -3.14 -13.01 9.49
C TYR A 136 -2.77 -12.46 10.87
N ASP A 137 -3.68 -12.60 11.83
CA ASP A 137 -3.36 -12.41 13.24
C ASP A 137 -2.47 -13.56 13.77
N ILE A 138 -1.84 -13.36 14.93
CA ILE A 138 -1.05 -14.39 15.63
C ILE A 138 -1.87 -15.62 16.02
N ASN A 139 -3.19 -15.47 16.15
CA ASN A 139 -4.12 -16.58 16.42
C ASN A 139 -4.43 -17.41 15.18
N GLU A 140 -4.16 -16.87 13.98
CA GLU A 140 -4.47 -17.50 12.70
C GLU A 140 -3.22 -18.09 12.03
N ALA A 141 -2.05 -17.47 12.25
CA ALA A 141 -0.79 -17.94 11.74
C ALA A 141 0.40 -17.50 12.59
N ILE A 142 1.46 -18.32 12.60
CA ILE A 142 2.76 -17.97 13.17
C ILE A 142 3.58 -17.26 12.07
N PRO A 143 3.88 -15.95 12.20
CA PRO A 143 4.66 -15.20 11.22
C PRO A 143 6.17 -15.39 11.44
N PHE A 144 6.91 -15.55 10.35
CA PHE A 144 8.36 -15.68 10.38
C PHE A 144 9.00 -15.27 9.05
N VAL A 145 10.32 -15.05 9.07
CA VAL A 145 11.13 -14.86 7.85
C VAL A 145 12.04 -16.06 7.68
N LYS A 146 12.05 -16.65 6.49
CA LYS A 146 13.03 -17.66 6.08
C LYS A 146 14.13 -17.00 5.25
N TRP A 147 15.38 -17.07 5.68
CA TRP A 147 16.48 -16.30 5.09
C TRP A 147 17.83 -17.02 5.18
N GLY A 148 18.82 -16.52 4.43
CA GLY A 148 20.19 -17.07 4.39
C GLY A 148 21.03 -16.46 3.27
N LEU A 149 22.32 -16.82 3.23
CA LEU A 149 23.27 -16.35 2.21
C LEU A 149 22.79 -16.71 0.80
N SER A 150 22.98 -15.78 -0.14
CA SER A 150 22.67 -16.00 -1.55
C SER A 150 23.65 -17.00 -2.15
N GLY A 151 23.14 -17.92 -2.97
CA GLY A 151 23.96 -19.00 -3.57
C GLY A 151 23.98 -20.30 -2.79
N GLU A 152 23.55 -20.30 -1.52
CA GLU A 152 23.28 -21.56 -0.81
C GLU A 152 22.01 -22.23 -1.35
N ALA A 153 22.02 -23.57 -1.47
CA ALA A 153 20.97 -24.33 -2.13
C ALA A 153 19.55 -24.03 -1.59
N LYS A 154 19.40 -23.68 -0.30
CA LYS A 154 18.16 -23.16 0.30
C LYS A 154 18.50 -22.27 1.50
N PRO A 155 17.83 -21.11 1.72
CA PRO A 155 17.93 -20.39 2.98
C PRO A 155 17.50 -21.32 4.13
N LYS A 156 18.36 -21.49 5.14
CA LYS A 156 18.16 -22.48 6.21
C LYS A 156 17.55 -21.87 7.47
N THR A 157 17.79 -20.59 7.71
CA THR A 157 17.41 -19.92 8.95
C THR A 157 15.95 -19.48 8.91
N ARG A 158 15.23 -19.67 10.03
CA ARG A 158 13.94 -19.05 10.29
C ARG A 158 14.08 -18.13 11.48
N SER A 159 13.72 -16.86 11.32
CA SER A 159 13.61 -15.91 12.42
C SER A 159 12.12 -15.63 12.70
N PRO A 160 11.68 -15.63 13.97
CA PRO A 160 10.30 -15.27 14.30
C PRO A 160 10.04 -13.78 13.98
N ALA A 161 8.77 -13.39 13.96
CA ALA A 161 8.39 -11.98 13.87
C ALA A 161 7.48 -11.58 15.03
N GLY A 162 7.74 -10.39 15.59
CA GLY A 162 6.78 -9.70 16.44
C GLY A 162 5.64 -9.16 15.58
N THR A 163 4.42 -9.15 16.10
CA THR A 163 3.23 -8.68 15.37
C THR A 163 2.58 -7.52 16.10
N LEU A 164 2.27 -6.46 15.36
CA LEU A 164 1.61 -5.25 15.86
C LEU A 164 0.43 -4.91 14.96
N THR A 165 -0.55 -4.22 15.53
CA THR A 165 -1.65 -3.58 14.82
C THR A 165 -2.15 -2.39 15.65
N PHE A 166 -3.12 -1.66 15.13
CA PHE A 166 -3.85 -0.62 15.85
C PHE A 166 -5.32 -0.66 15.43
N THR A 167 -6.20 -0.15 16.30
CA THR A 167 -7.65 -0.14 16.04
C THR A 167 -8.14 1.27 15.76
N GLN A 168 -9.40 1.40 15.35
CA GLN A 168 -10.02 2.70 15.09
C GLN A 168 -9.91 3.62 16.31
N THR A 169 -10.06 3.05 17.51
CA THR A 169 -9.98 3.79 18.76
C THR A 169 -8.58 4.23 19.14
N SER A 170 -7.54 3.75 18.46
CA SER A 170 -6.17 4.25 18.60
C SER A 170 -5.97 5.60 17.88
N MET A 171 -6.84 5.96 16.93
CA MET A 171 -6.72 7.22 16.20
C MET A 171 -7.24 8.40 17.02
N CYS A 172 -6.49 9.51 17.08
CA CYS A 172 -6.82 10.65 17.94
C CYS A 172 -8.04 11.44 17.48
N GLY A 173 -8.34 11.47 16.18
CA GLY A 173 -9.41 12.32 15.64
C GLY A 173 -9.75 12.04 14.17
N PRO A 174 -10.74 12.76 13.62
CA PRO A 174 -11.10 12.67 12.20
C PRO A 174 -10.00 13.22 11.28
N PRO A 175 -9.90 12.75 10.02
CA PRO A 175 -10.71 11.68 9.43
C PRO A 175 -10.29 10.27 9.88
N ALA A 176 -9.10 10.11 10.48
CA ALA A 176 -8.50 8.82 10.86
C ALA A 176 -9.38 7.95 11.76
N ARG A 177 -10.03 8.55 12.75
CA ARG A 177 -10.95 7.87 13.68
C ARG A 177 -12.36 7.67 13.10
N THR A 178 -12.65 8.23 11.93
CA THR A 178 -14.01 8.32 11.36
C THR A 178 -14.03 7.80 9.92
N VAL A 179 -14.36 8.64 8.94
CA VAL A 179 -14.58 8.25 7.54
C VAL A 179 -13.33 7.73 6.83
N GLY A 180 -12.15 8.15 7.27
CA GLY A 180 -10.88 7.71 6.70
C GLY A 180 -10.33 6.42 7.34
N TRP A 181 -11.02 5.88 8.36
CA TRP A 181 -10.62 4.62 8.98
C TRP A 181 -10.69 3.47 7.97
N ARG A 182 -9.60 2.70 7.91
CA ARG A 182 -9.55 1.40 7.26
C ARG A 182 -8.64 0.49 8.06
N GLU A 183 -9.09 -0.73 8.32
CA GLU A 183 -8.36 -1.72 9.12
C GLU A 183 -6.98 -2.02 8.48
N PRO A 184 -5.86 -1.87 9.23
CA PRO A 184 -4.50 -1.92 8.69
C PRO A 184 -3.97 -3.35 8.47
N GLY A 185 -4.67 -4.37 8.96
CA GLY A 185 -4.19 -5.74 9.08
C GLY A 185 -3.18 -5.86 10.21
N PHE A 186 -2.15 -6.66 9.96
CA PHE A 186 -1.11 -6.95 10.92
C PHE A 186 0.26 -6.63 10.33
N PHE A 187 1.06 -5.90 11.10
CA PHE A 187 2.44 -5.57 10.80
C PHE A 187 3.34 -6.55 11.52
N HIS A 188 4.17 -7.26 10.78
CA HIS A 188 5.09 -8.24 11.35
C HIS A 188 6.51 -7.77 11.13
N THR A 189 7.35 -7.80 12.17
CA THR A 189 8.77 -7.43 12.11
C THR A 189 9.63 -8.58 12.57
N SER A 190 10.50 -9.06 11.68
CA SER A 190 11.53 -10.07 12.00
C SER A 190 12.91 -9.43 12.05
N PHE A 191 13.79 -10.00 12.86
CA PHE A 191 15.16 -9.53 13.07
C PHE A 191 16.14 -10.57 12.50
N LEU A 192 16.89 -10.17 11.48
CA LEU A 192 17.92 -10.97 10.81
C LEU A 192 19.27 -10.53 11.38
N LYS A 193 19.84 -11.34 12.26
CA LYS A 193 21.02 -11.01 13.09
C LYS A 193 22.26 -11.77 12.65
N ASN A 194 23.44 -11.36 13.13
CA ASN A 194 24.73 -11.97 12.82
C ASN A 194 25.02 -11.93 11.31
N LEU A 195 24.68 -10.80 10.68
CA LEU A 195 24.93 -10.59 9.26
C LEU A 195 26.42 -10.45 8.99
N TRP A 196 26.87 -11.09 7.92
CA TRP A 196 28.24 -10.95 7.44
C TRP A 196 28.32 -9.71 6.56
N PRO A 197 29.23 -8.76 6.85
CA PRO A 197 29.26 -7.50 6.14
C PRO A 197 29.39 -7.72 4.63
N ASN A 198 28.66 -6.92 3.85
CA ASN A 198 28.65 -6.92 2.37
C ASN A 198 28.12 -8.19 1.71
N GLN A 199 27.72 -9.21 2.47
CA GLN A 199 27.18 -10.44 1.88
C GLN A 199 25.75 -10.25 1.40
N LYS A 200 25.43 -10.89 0.27
CA LYS A 200 24.07 -10.91 -0.27
C LYS A 200 23.26 -11.99 0.44
N TYR A 201 22.06 -11.64 0.88
CA TYR A 201 21.10 -12.53 1.51
C TYR A 201 19.84 -12.65 0.67
N THR A 202 19.16 -13.78 0.82
CA THR A 202 17.81 -14.00 0.28
C THR A 202 16.83 -14.18 1.43
N TYR A 203 15.58 -13.75 1.27
CA TYR A 203 14.55 -13.93 2.28
C TYR A 203 13.14 -14.17 1.69
N LYS A 204 12.29 -14.86 2.44
CA LYS A 204 10.86 -15.04 2.19
C LYS A 204 10.07 -14.79 3.47
N LEU A 205 8.93 -14.12 3.31
CA LEU A 205 7.93 -13.96 4.35
C LEU A 205 7.10 -15.25 4.42
N GLY A 206 6.93 -15.78 5.62
CA GLY A 206 6.22 -17.02 5.89
C GLY A 206 5.16 -16.83 6.95
N HIS A 207 4.02 -17.48 6.74
CA HIS A 207 2.97 -17.65 7.72
C HIS A 207 2.64 -19.13 7.79
N GLN A 208 2.82 -19.74 8.97
CA GLN A 208 2.37 -21.11 9.23
C GLN A 208 0.98 -21.04 9.83
N LEU A 209 -0.04 -21.47 9.09
CA LEU A 209 -1.42 -21.46 9.53
C LEU A 209 -1.65 -22.50 10.64
N THR A 210 -2.75 -22.36 11.38
CA THR A 210 -3.14 -23.29 12.45
C THR A 210 -3.37 -24.72 11.97
N ASP A 211 -3.69 -24.92 10.69
CA ASP A 211 -3.82 -26.24 10.04
C ASP A 211 -2.47 -26.84 9.60
N GLY A 212 -1.35 -26.16 9.88
CA GLY A 212 0.00 -26.60 9.53
C GLY A 212 0.45 -26.24 8.11
N THR A 213 -0.43 -25.68 7.28
CA THR A 213 -0.06 -25.22 5.93
C THR A 213 0.75 -23.93 5.97
N TYR A 214 1.48 -23.65 4.89
CA TYR A 214 2.32 -22.47 4.80
C TYR A 214 1.89 -21.54 3.67
N VAL A 215 1.77 -20.25 4.00
CA VAL A 215 1.64 -19.16 3.04
C VAL A 215 2.98 -18.46 2.89
N TRP A 216 3.47 -18.37 1.67
CA TRP A 216 4.78 -17.79 1.34
C TRP A 216 4.66 -16.59 0.41
N SER A 217 5.52 -15.60 0.62
CA SER A 217 5.78 -14.53 -0.37
C SER A 217 6.63 -15.02 -1.54
N LYS A 218 6.88 -14.11 -2.51
CA LYS A 218 8.00 -14.23 -3.45
C LYS A 218 9.34 -14.20 -2.70
N LEU A 219 10.41 -14.62 -3.37
CA LEU A 219 11.78 -14.48 -2.87
C LEU A 219 12.24 -13.03 -3.04
N TYR A 220 12.88 -12.48 -2.02
CA TYR A 220 13.51 -11.17 -2.02
C TYR A 220 15.00 -11.31 -1.72
N THR A 221 15.77 -10.24 -1.97
CA THR A 221 17.21 -10.21 -1.71
C THR A 221 17.64 -8.85 -1.18
N PHE A 222 18.65 -8.83 -0.31
CA PHE A 222 19.31 -7.61 0.14
C PHE A 222 20.81 -7.86 0.33
N THR A 223 21.59 -6.79 0.44
CA THR A 223 23.01 -6.85 0.82
C THR A 223 23.15 -6.36 2.24
N ALA A 224 23.83 -7.13 3.09
CA ALA A 224 24.11 -6.72 4.46
C ALA A 224 24.99 -5.45 4.48
N PRO A 225 24.75 -4.53 5.43
CA PRO A 225 25.51 -3.29 5.52
C PRO A 225 27.01 -3.56 5.72
N PRO A 226 27.88 -2.61 5.33
CA PRO A 226 29.31 -2.70 5.63
C PRO A 226 29.55 -2.66 7.15
N TYR A 227 30.72 -3.16 7.58
CA TYR A 227 31.13 -2.98 8.96
C TYR A 227 31.36 -1.48 9.25
N PRO A 228 31.00 -0.95 10.43
CA PRO A 228 31.27 0.45 10.77
C PRO A 228 32.76 0.80 10.64
N GLY A 229 33.06 1.79 9.80
CA GLY A 229 34.44 2.21 9.48
C GLY A 229 35.10 1.45 8.31
N GLN A 230 34.38 0.55 7.63
CA GLN A 230 34.91 -0.14 6.45
C GLN A 230 35.18 0.83 5.29
N ASN A 231 36.40 0.78 4.74
CA ASN A 231 36.78 1.55 3.56
C ASN A 231 36.20 0.91 2.28
N SER A 232 35.08 1.46 1.81
CA SER A 232 34.38 1.04 0.59
C SER A 232 33.50 2.17 0.07
N LEU A 233 33.18 2.18 -1.23
CA LEU A 233 32.21 3.12 -1.78
C LEU A 233 30.83 2.84 -1.17
N GLN A 234 30.23 3.87 -0.57
CA GLN A 234 28.91 3.81 0.08
C GLN A 234 28.08 5.00 -0.40
N ARG A 235 26.84 4.73 -0.80
CA ARG A 235 25.98 5.70 -1.51
C ARG A 235 24.64 5.79 -0.80
N VAL A 236 24.30 6.99 -0.37
CA VAL A 236 23.12 7.30 0.46
C VAL A 236 22.22 8.23 -0.32
N VAL A 237 20.93 7.89 -0.39
CA VAL A 237 19.89 8.75 -0.93
C VAL A 237 19.09 9.36 0.23
N ILE A 238 18.82 10.67 0.18
CA ILE A 238 18.07 11.40 1.20
C ILE A 238 17.04 12.31 0.52
N PHE A 239 15.78 12.24 0.95
CA PHE A 239 14.71 13.12 0.49
C PHE A 239 13.55 13.17 1.50
N GLY A 240 12.69 14.17 1.43
CA GLY A 240 11.43 14.26 2.17
C GLY A 240 10.22 14.37 1.24
N ASP A 241 9.02 14.42 1.80
CA ASP A 241 7.84 14.99 1.15
C ASP A 241 7.43 14.26 -0.16
N THR A 242 7.70 12.96 -0.26
CA THR A 242 7.43 12.24 -1.51
C THR A 242 5.94 11.97 -1.72
N GLY A 243 5.18 11.77 -0.65
CA GLY A 243 3.79 11.33 -0.74
C GLY A 243 3.61 10.04 -1.51
N LYS A 244 2.45 9.90 -2.15
CA LYS A 244 2.10 8.79 -3.05
C LYS A 244 1.19 9.29 -4.16
N ALA A 245 1.15 8.56 -5.26
CA ALA A 245 0.18 8.81 -6.33
C ALA A 245 -0.18 7.52 -7.08
N GLU A 246 -1.33 7.54 -7.76
CA GLU A 246 -1.89 6.38 -8.44
C GLU A 246 -1.26 6.16 -9.83
N ARG A 247 -0.65 4.99 -10.03
CA ARG A 247 -0.03 4.62 -11.31
C ARG A 247 -1.02 4.49 -12.48
N ASP A 248 -2.31 4.35 -12.20
CA ASP A 248 -3.36 4.31 -13.22
C ASP A 248 -3.99 5.68 -13.48
N GLY A 249 -3.50 6.75 -12.85
CA GLY A 249 -4.04 8.11 -12.99
C GLY A 249 -5.33 8.35 -12.22
N SER A 250 -5.76 7.43 -11.34
CA SER A 250 -6.91 7.68 -10.46
C SER A 250 -6.69 8.89 -9.56
N ASN A 251 -7.77 9.55 -9.23
CA ASN A 251 -7.82 10.54 -8.17
C ASN A 251 -8.11 9.87 -6.81
N GLU A 252 -7.86 10.59 -5.73
CA GLU A 252 -7.96 10.11 -4.37
C GLU A 252 -7.89 11.27 -3.39
N TYR A 253 -8.12 10.99 -2.10
CA TYR A 253 -7.89 12.00 -1.06
C TYR A 253 -6.43 12.43 -1.04
N GLN A 254 -6.17 13.69 -0.70
CA GLN A 254 -4.81 14.22 -0.53
C GLN A 254 -3.93 14.05 -1.79
N ASN A 255 -4.50 14.03 -3.00
CA ASN A 255 -3.76 13.84 -4.25
C ASN A 255 -3.06 15.13 -4.72
N TYR A 256 -1.98 15.53 -4.04
CA TYR A 256 -1.22 16.75 -4.35
C TYR A 256 0.29 16.54 -4.41
N GLN A 257 0.75 15.30 -4.65
CA GLN A 257 2.19 14.97 -4.76
C GLN A 257 2.58 14.54 -6.18
N PRO A 258 2.56 15.46 -7.17
CA PRO A 258 2.77 15.11 -8.58
C PRO A 258 4.18 14.56 -8.87
N GLY A 259 5.17 14.84 -8.01
CA GLY A 259 6.53 14.31 -8.14
C GLY A 259 6.71 12.88 -7.64
N SER A 260 5.73 12.32 -6.92
CA SER A 260 5.88 11.07 -6.15
C SER A 260 6.33 9.88 -7.00
N LEU A 261 5.64 9.65 -8.12
CA LEU A 261 5.96 8.55 -9.03
C LEU A 261 7.30 8.77 -9.73
N ASN A 262 7.62 10.01 -10.10
CA ASN A 262 8.88 10.30 -10.79
C ASN A 262 10.09 10.06 -9.88
N THR A 263 10.02 10.52 -8.63
CA THR A 263 11.04 10.24 -7.61
C THR A 263 11.18 8.74 -7.40
N THR A 264 10.08 8.04 -7.14
CA THR A 264 10.08 6.59 -6.92
C THR A 264 10.67 5.84 -8.12
N ASP A 265 10.22 6.12 -9.33
CA ASP A 265 10.66 5.41 -10.53
C ASP A 265 12.11 5.72 -10.89
N THR A 266 12.60 6.93 -10.57
CA THR A 266 14.02 7.29 -10.73
C THR A 266 14.89 6.47 -9.79
N LEU A 267 14.50 6.36 -8.52
CA LEU A 267 15.22 5.55 -7.55
C LEU A 267 15.19 4.06 -7.91
N VAL A 268 14.03 3.53 -8.32
CA VAL A 268 13.93 2.13 -8.78
C VAL A 268 14.86 1.85 -9.97
N LYS A 269 14.95 2.78 -10.94
CA LYS A 269 15.88 2.64 -12.07
C LYS A 269 17.34 2.64 -11.63
N ASP A 270 17.67 3.39 -10.59
CA ASP A 270 19.02 3.55 -10.06
C ASP A 270 19.35 2.61 -8.87
N LEU A 271 18.50 1.61 -8.61
CA LEU A 271 18.56 0.77 -7.40
C LEU A 271 19.90 0.04 -7.18
N ALA A 272 20.65 -0.24 -8.25
CA ALA A 272 21.99 -0.84 -8.15
C ALA A 272 23.07 0.15 -7.66
N ASN A 273 22.76 1.44 -7.66
CA ASN A 273 23.70 2.52 -7.45
C ASN A 273 23.58 3.23 -6.10
N TYR A 274 22.71 2.76 -5.20
CA TYR A 274 22.68 3.22 -3.81
C TYR A 274 22.44 2.08 -2.84
N ASP A 275 22.90 2.27 -1.62
CA ASP A 275 22.99 1.19 -0.63
C ASP A 275 21.94 1.36 0.49
N ILE A 276 21.40 2.58 0.65
CA ILE A 276 20.42 2.94 1.68
C ILE A 276 19.66 4.22 1.31
N VAL A 277 18.40 4.32 1.76
CA VAL A 277 17.53 5.49 1.60
C VAL A 277 17.14 6.04 2.98
N PHE A 278 17.12 7.36 3.10
CA PHE A 278 16.49 8.09 4.21
C PHE A 278 15.35 8.97 3.68
N HIS A 279 14.12 8.65 4.07
CA HIS A 279 12.93 9.47 3.82
C HIS A 279 12.63 10.30 5.07
N ILE A 280 13.03 11.58 5.05
CA ILE A 280 13.09 12.44 6.23
C ILE A 280 11.78 13.18 6.55
N GLY A 281 10.66 12.44 6.59
CA GLY A 281 9.34 12.98 6.93
C GLY A 281 8.40 13.16 5.74
N ASP A 282 7.15 13.46 6.05
CA ASP A 282 6.07 13.68 5.06
C ASP A 282 5.92 12.52 4.05
N MET A 283 5.76 11.33 4.61
CA MET A 283 5.81 10.06 3.87
C MET A 283 4.71 9.89 2.82
N SER A 284 3.47 9.62 3.26
CA SER A 284 2.37 9.23 2.36
C SER A 284 1.34 10.33 2.16
N TYR A 285 1.35 11.36 3.01
CA TYR A 285 0.26 12.34 3.17
C TYR A 285 -1.12 11.70 3.36
N ALA A 286 -1.19 10.49 3.93
CA ALA A 286 -2.46 9.83 4.21
C ALA A 286 -3.42 10.73 5.00
N ASN A 287 -2.89 11.54 5.92
CA ASN A 287 -3.63 12.56 6.69
C ASN A 287 -4.97 12.05 7.24
N GLY A 288 -4.97 10.79 7.68
CA GLY A 288 -6.13 10.10 8.24
C GLY A 288 -7.00 9.31 7.26
N PHE A 289 -6.66 9.23 5.98
CA PHE A 289 -7.22 8.25 5.04
C PHE A 289 -6.31 7.02 4.98
N LEU A 290 -6.58 6.04 5.83
CA LEU A 290 -5.62 4.98 6.19
C LEU A 290 -5.29 4.02 5.04
N SER A 291 -6.17 3.88 4.03
CA SER A 291 -5.91 3.06 2.84
C SER A 291 -4.61 3.43 2.14
N GLN A 292 -4.17 4.69 2.28
CA GLN A 292 -3.02 5.23 1.58
C GLN A 292 -1.68 4.75 2.14
N TRP A 293 -1.66 4.21 3.36
CA TRP A 293 -0.45 3.59 3.90
C TRP A 293 -0.07 2.30 3.16
N ASP A 294 -1.05 1.45 2.83
CA ASP A 294 -0.78 0.27 2.01
C ASP A 294 -0.31 0.67 0.60
N GLN A 295 -0.95 1.67 -0.02
CA GLN A 295 -0.54 2.23 -1.31
C GLN A 295 0.91 2.73 -1.28
N PHE A 296 1.30 3.47 -0.23
CA PHE A 296 2.67 3.95 -0.06
C PHE A 296 3.66 2.80 0.10
N THR A 297 3.36 1.81 0.95
CA THR A 297 4.25 0.64 1.13
C THR A 297 4.38 -0.21 -0.13
N GLU A 298 3.32 -0.31 -0.95
CA GLU A 298 3.39 -0.95 -2.27
C GLU A 298 4.26 -0.15 -3.22
N MET A 299 4.07 1.17 -3.27
CA MET A 299 4.82 2.08 -4.14
C MET A 299 6.33 2.00 -3.89
N ILE A 300 6.76 1.94 -2.63
CA ILE A 300 8.18 1.85 -2.25
C ILE A 300 8.71 0.41 -2.18
N GLU A 301 7.87 -0.65 -2.28
CA GLU A 301 8.29 -2.06 -2.20
C GLU A 301 9.51 -2.36 -3.09
N PRO A 302 9.58 -1.90 -4.36
CA PRO A 302 10.72 -2.21 -5.23
C PRO A 302 12.06 -1.67 -4.71
N ILE A 303 12.04 -0.63 -3.86
CA ILE A 303 13.22 -0.06 -3.21
C ILE A 303 13.41 -0.70 -1.83
N ALA A 304 12.40 -0.57 -0.97
CA ALA A 304 12.46 -0.90 0.44
C ALA A 304 12.58 -2.40 0.72
N SER A 305 12.21 -3.27 -0.23
CA SER A 305 12.43 -4.72 -0.09
C SER A 305 13.86 -5.17 -0.41
N VAL A 306 14.70 -4.26 -0.93
CA VAL A 306 16.05 -4.55 -1.42
C VAL A 306 17.13 -3.81 -0.63
N VAL A 307 16.93 -2.52 -0.34
CA VAL A 307 17.81 -1.71 0.49
C VAL A 307 17.07 -1.16 1.71
N PRO A 308 17.76 -0.82 2.81
CA PRO A 308 17.11 -0.21 3.97
C PRO A 308 16.45 1.12 3.59
N TYR A 309 15.21 1.30 4.01
CA TYR A 309 14.42 2.50 3.82
C TYR A 309 14.12 3.10 5.20
N MET A 310 14.99 4.01 5.62
CA MET A 310 14.93 4.65 6.93
C MET A 310 13.98 5.83 6.88
N VAL A 311 13.20 6.06 7.93
CA VAL A 311 12.18 7.12 7.99
C VAL A 311 12.38 8.01 9.20
N ALA A 312 11.91 9.27 9.11
CA ALA A 312 11.84 10.24 10.21
C ALA A 312 10.41 10.78 10.37
#